data_AF-A0A914YBI6-F1
#
_entry.id   AF-A0A914YBI6-F1
#
_cell.length_a   1.000
_cell.length_b   1.000
_cell.length_c   1.000
_cell.angle_alpha   90.00
_cell.angle_beta   90.00
_cell.angle_gamma   90.00
#
_symmetry.space_group_name_H-M   'P 1'
#
loop_
_entity.id
_entity.type
_entity.pdbx_description
1 polymer ?
#
loop_
_entity_poly.entity_id
_entity_poly.type
_entity_poly.pdbx_seq_one_letter_code
_entity_poly.pdbx_strand_id
1 'polypeptide(L)'
;MIAAWSLKLACFTEEVYVDELENDEAGLADTYMDDNAIATAARPGTSFNRPITSGKGPSPAVRPRSSTGRPISGMARPETRLKTGTMEQALRTSRTSRTARAVSSSTARQVRLGTASMIAQQDGPFVNLGRLNVDKYATDPQINRYLFEYIFMHEGDMRLAHQIAAAATKKSEYKDWYWKNALGKCYYRYGITVAIHLLIQS
;
A
#
# COMPACT_ATOMS: atom_id res chain seq x y z
N MET A 1 24.08 5.30 -22.92
CA MET A 1 22.98 6.19 -22.48
C MET A 1 22.00 5.50 -21.53
N ILE A 2 21.58 4.25 -21.76
CA ILE A 2 20.62 3.53 -20.90
C ILE A 2 21.09 3.43 -19.43
N ALA A 3 22.38 3.18 -19.19
CA ALA A 3 22.94 3.06 -17.84
C ALA A 3 22.83 4.35 -16.98
N ALA A 4 22.98 5.53 -17.59
CA ALA A 4 22.84 6.80 -16.86
C ALA A 4 21.36 7.08 -16.54
N TRP A 5 20.46 6.69 -17.43
CA TRP A 5 19.02 6.78 -17.23
C TRP A 5 18.54 5.86 -16.10
N SER A 6 18.94 4.58 -16.12
CA SER A 6 18.59 3.63 -15.07
C SER A 6 19.13 4.07 -13.70
N LEU A 7 20.36 4.59 -13.65
CA LEU A 7 20.95 5.12 -12.42
C LEU A 7 20.13 6.29 -11.87
N LYS A 8 19.73 7.23 -12.72
CA LYS A 8 18.94 8.39 -12.28
C LYS A 8 17.54 7.98 -11.78
N LEU A 9 16.88 7.03 -12.46
CA LEU A 9 15.61 6.44 -12.00
C LEU A 9 15.76 5.78 -10.63
N ALA A 10 16.85 5.02 -10.42
CA ALA A 10 17.14 4.38 -9.15
C ALA A 10 17.36 5.42 -8.04
N CYS A 11 18.17 6.46 -8.29
CA CYS A 11 18.39 7.53 -7.31
C CYS A 11 17.09 8.22 -6.88
N PHE A 12 16.19 8.54 -7.82
CA PHE A 12 14.90 9.15 -7.48
C PHE A 12 13.98 8.22 -6.70
N THR A 13 14.02 6.92 -7.02
CA THR A 13 13.25 5.92 -6.29
C THR A 13 13.75 5.79 -4.85
N GLU A 14 15.06 5.69 -4.66
CA GLU A 14 15.72 5.56 -3.35
C GLU A 14 15.48 6.78 -2.45
N GLU A 15 15.40 7.99 -3.00
CA GLU A 15 15.12 9.21 -2.23
C GLU A 15 13.77 9.16 -1.51
N VAL A 16 12.78 8.52 -2.12
CA VAL A 16 11.40 8.40 -1.60
C VAL A 16 11.04 6.99 -1.18
N TYR A 17 12.02 6.08 -1.14
CA TYR A 17 11.76 4.67 -0.90
C TYR A 17 11.20 4.47 0.51
N VAL A 18 10.07 3.77 0.57
CA VAL A 18 9.46 3.31 1.81
C VAL A 18 9.12 1.84 1.60
N ASP A 19 9.42 1.00 2.58
CA ASP A 19 9.03 -0.41 2.51
C ASP A 19 7.51 -0.51 2.43
N GLU A 20 7.01 -1.17 1.37
CA GLU A 20 5.59 -1.38 1.14
C GLU A 20 4.91 -2.11 2.29
N LEU A 21 5.62 -3.02 2.97
CA LEU A 21 5.09 -3.75 4.13
C LEU A 21 4.87 -2.85 5.34
N GLU A 22 5.67 -1.78 5.46
CA GLU A 22 5.54 -0.81 6.54
C GLU A 22 4.64 0.38 6.18
N ASN A 23 4.44 0.62 4.89
CA ASN A 23 3.67 1.75 4.37
C ASN A 23 2.15 1.49 4.31
N ASP A 24 1.70 0.33 4.78
CA ASP A 24 0.27 0.00 4.78
C ASP A 24 -0.48 0.91 5.79
N GLU A 25 -1.45 1.68 5.26
CA GLU A 25 -2.28 2.63 6.01
C GLU A 25 -3.70 2.58 5.43
N ALA A 26 -4.67 2.05 6.17
CA ALA A 26 -6.07 2.04 5.76
C ALA A 26 -6.74 3.38 6.06
N GLY A 27 -7.40 3.94 5.06
CA GLY A 27 -8.31 5.06 5.23
C GLY A 27 -9.63 4.67 5.91
N LEU A 28 -10.46 5.68 6.19
CA LEU A 28 -11.83 5.47 6.67
C LEU A 28 -12.67 4.66 5.68
N ALA A 29 -12.56 4.93 4.36
CA ALA A 29 -13.26 4.18 3.32
C ALA A 29 -12.88 2.71 3.34
N ASP A 30 -11.58 2.41 3.34
CA ASP A 30 -11.07 1.03 3.37
C ASP A 30 -11.47 0.29 4.66
N THR A 31 -11.63 1.01 5.79
CA THR A 31 -12.03 0.39 7.06
C THR A 31 -13.53 0.08 7.15
N TYR A 32 -14.37 0.96 6.57
CA TYR A 32 -15.82 0.96 6.81
C TYR A 32 -16.66 0.60 5.59
N MET A 33 -16.19 0.89 4.38
CA MET A 33 -16.90 0.66 3.12
C MET A 33 -16.40 -0.59 2.38
N ASP A 34 -15.16 -1.02 2.63
CA ASP A 34 -14.64 -2.28 2.08
C ASP A 34 -15.16 -3.48 2.89
N ASP A 35 -15.79 -4.43 2.19
CA ASP A 35 -16.37 -5.65 2.78
C ASP A 35 -15.80 -6.91 2.13
N ASN A 36 -14.48 -7.05 2.26
CA ASN A 36 -13.74 -8.23 1.82
C ASN A 36 -13.84 -9.44 2.79
N ALA A 37 -14.53 -9.29 3.93
CA ALA A 37 -14.64 -10.34 4.94
C ALA A 37 -15.79 -11.32 4.60
N ILE A 38 -15.45 -12.57 4.30
CA ILE A 38 -16.44 -13.61 3.94
C ILE A 38 -17.38 -13.93 5.13
N ALA A 39 -16.84 -13.93 6.35
CA ALA A 39 -17.60 -14.30 7.55
C ALA A 39 -18.01 -13.05 8.36
N THR A 40 -19.30 -12.77 8.41
CA THR A 40 -19.88 -11.68 9.22
C THR A 40 -19.91 -11.99 10.72
N ALA A 41 -20.12 -13.27 11.07
CA ALA A 41 -20.16 -13.78 12.44
C ALA A 41 -19.12 -14.89 12.64
N ALA A 42 -17.85 -14.54 12.46
CA ALA A 42 -16.75 -15.48 12.67
C ALA A 42 -16.72 -15.99 14.12
N ARG A 43 -16.38 -17.28 14.30
CA ARG A 43 -16.22 -17.87 15.63
C ARG A 43 -15.12 -17.12 16.41
N PRO A 44 -15.23 -17.01 17.75
CA PRO A 44 -14.18 -16.40 18.56
C PRO A 44 -12.82 -17.05 18.28
N GLY A 45 -11.81 -16.24 17.98
CA GLY A 45 -10.46 -16.71 17.66
C GLY A 45 -10.20 -17.05 16.18
N THR A 46 -11.23 -17.02 15.31
CA THR A 46 -11.06 -17.26 13.86
C THR A 46 -11.13 -15.98 13.03
N SER A 47 -11.09 -14.81 13.66
CA SER A 47 -10.96 -13.52 12.98
C SER A 47 -10.16 -12.52 13.83
N PHE A 48 -9.63 -11.49 13.17
CA PHE A 48 -8.94 -10.38 13.85
C PHE A 48 -9.91 -9.35 14.48
N ASN A 49 -11.19 -9.43 14.16
CA ASN A 49 -12.23 -8.63 14.82
C ASN A 49 -12.33 -9.06 16.28
N ARG A 50 -12.52 -8.07 17.18
CA ARG A 50 -12.52 -8.34 18.61
C ARG A 50 -13.68 -9.29 18.95
N PRO A 51 -13.43 -10.46 19.57
CA PRO A 51 -14.52 -11.27 20.10
C PRO A 51 -15.23 -10.51 21.22
N ILE A 52 -16.55 -10.70 21.35
CA ILE A 52 -17.37 -10.08 22.40
C ILE A 52 -17.04 -10.67 23.80
N THR A 53 -16.26 -11.75 23.85
CA THR A 53 -15.87 -12.43 25.08
C THR A 53 -14.80 -11.65 25.86
N SER A 54 -14.92 -11.62 27.20
CA SER A 54 -13.95 -10.99 28.10
C SER A 54 -12.59 -11.69 27.98
N GLY A 55 -11.59 -10.98 27.46
CA GLY A 55 -10.24 -11.50 27.32
C GLY A 55 -9.54 -11.71 28.66
N LYS A 56 -8.85 -12.85 28.83
CA LYS A 56 -7.87 -13.06 29.91
C LYS A 56 -6.65 -12.17 29.64
N GLY A 57 -6.62 -10.98 30.22
CA GLY A 57 -5.52 -10.02 30.07
C GLY A 57 -5.39 -9.13 31.30
N PRO A 58 -4.27 -8.40 31.44
CA PRO A 58 -4.06 -7.49 32.56
C PRO A 58 -5.20 -6.48 32.65
N SER A 59 -5.65 -6.22 33.88
CA SER A 59 -6.75 -5.29 34.11
C SER A 59 -6.35 -3.87 33.71
N PRO A 60 -7.32 -2.98 33.47
CA PRO A 60 -7.04 -1.59 33.08
C PRO A 60 -6.28 -0.81 34.16
N ALA A 61 -6.39 -1.26 35.41
CA ALA A 61 -5.65 -0.72 36.55
C ALA A 61 -4.15 -1.07 36.47
N VAL A 62 -3.79 -2.18 35.81
CA VAL A 62 -2.39 -2.63 35.65
C VAL A 62 -1.80 -2.15 34.33
N ARG A 63 -2.60 -2.10 33.26
CA ARG A 63 -2.14 -1.65 31.94
C ARG A 63 -3.16 -0.72 31.28
N PRO A 64 -2.78 0.54 30.95
CA PRO A 64 -3.63 1.44 30.20
C PRO A 64 -4.10 0.80 28.89
N ARG A 65 -5.31 1.14 28.49
CA ARG A 65 -5.93 0.61 27.26
C ARG A 65 -6.21 1.76 26.30
N SER A 66 -6.13 1.48 25.01
CA SER A 66 -6.66 2.37 23.99
C SER A 66 -8.18 2.52 24.12
N SER A 67 -8.76 3.48 23.39
CA SER A 67 -10.21 3.67 23.29
C SER A 67 -10.97 2.41 22.81
N THR A 68 -10.28 1.49 22.14
CA THR A 68 -10.82 0.22 21.65
C THR A 68 -10.73 -0.92 22.68
N GLY A 69 -10.20 -0.64 23.88
CA GLY A 69 -10.08 -1.59 24.98
C GLY A 69 -8.93 -2.58 24.82
N ARG A 70 -8.03 -2.40 23.84
CA ARG A 70 -6.78 -3.16 23.77
C ARG A 70 -5.73 -2.50 24.66
N PRO A 71 -4.94 -3.27 25.43
CA PRO A 71 -3.82 -2.73 26.15
C PRO A 71 -2.84 -2.02 25.20
N ILE A 72 -2.29 -0.88 25.62
CA ILE A 72 -1.34 -0.10 24.80
C ILE A 72 -0.11 -0.94 24.47
N SER A 73 0.28 -1.00 23.19
CA SER A 73 1.49 -1.71 22.73
C SER A 73 2.75 -0.90 23.05
N GLY A 74 3.88 -1.56 23.29
CA GLY A 74 5.20 -0.91 23.41
C GLY A 74 5.84 -0.57 22.06
N MET A 75 5.29 -1.07 20.96
CA MET A 75 5.76 -0.81 19.60
C MET A 75 4.64 -0.13 18.80
N ALA A 76 4.93 1.05 18.26
CA ALA A 76 4.05 1.76 17.34
C ALA A 76 4.40 1.36 15.90
N ARG A 77 3.41 0.83 15.18
CA ARG A 77 3.50 0.56 13.73
C ARG A 77 2.38 1.31 13.02
N PRO A 78 2.58 1.78 11.77
CA PRO A 78 1.52 2.41 10.97
C PRO A 78 0.23 1.55 10.95
N GLU A 79 0.44 0.25 10.78
CA GLU A 79 -0.53 -0.84 10.89
C GLU A 79 -0.92 -1.15 12.36
N THR A 80 -1.93 -0.46 12.89
CA THR A 80 -2.59 -0.85 14.15
C THR A 80 -4.11 -0.88 13.98
N ARG A 81 -4.62 -1.75 13.09
CA ARG A 81 -6.05 -1.74 12.73
C ARG A 81 -6.95 -2.27 13.86
N LEU A 82 -7.99 -1.51 14.19
CA LEU A 82 -9.22 -1.99 14.83
C LEU A 82 -10.46 -1.30 14.22
N LYS A 83 -11.28 -2.07 13.51
CA LYS A 83 -12.64 -1.69 13.13
C LYS A 83 -13.51 -1.68 14.39
N THR A 84 -13.87 -0.49 14.89
CA THR A 84 -14.76 -0.33 16.05
C THR A 84 -15.72 0.85 15.84
N GLY A 85 -17.01 0.63 16.13
CA GLY A 85 -18.03 1.67 16.04
C GLY A 85 -18.50 1.96 14.62
N THR A 86 -19.17 3.09 14.42
CA THR A 86 -19.66 3.57 13.12
C THR A 86 -18.69 4.54 12.46
N MET A 87 -18.86 4.81 11.16
CA MET A 87 -18.07 5.84 10.46
C MET A 87 -18.28 7.23 11.09
N GLU A 88 -19.50 7.57 11.50
CA GLU A 88 -19.81 8.85 12.18
C GLU A 88 -19.00 9.00 13.50
N GLN A 89 -18.90 7.92 14.28
CA GLN A 89 -18.08 7.91 15.48
C GLN A 89 -16.59 8.09 15.14
N ALA A 90 -16.11 7.49 14.05
CA ALA A 90 -14.73 7.65 13.62
C ALA A 90 -14.40 9.10 13.21
N LEU A 91 -15.32 9.80 12.55
CA LEU A 91 -15.17 11.22 12.18
C LEU A 91 -15.15 12.16 13.39
N ARG A 92 -15.89 11.82 14.45
CA ARG A 92 -15.94 12.61 15.70
C ARG A 92 -14.78 12.31 16.66
N THR A 93 -13.99 11.27 16.41
CA THR A 93 -12.86 10.88 17.26
C THR A 93 -11.57 11.51 16.74
N SER A 94 -10.58 11.74 17.62
CA SER A 94 -9.24 12.19 17.21
C SER A 94 -8.65 11.30 16.10
N ARG A 95 -8.05 11.93 15.09
CA ARG A 95 -7.49 11.27 13.89
C ARG A 95 -6.28 10.36 14.17
N THR A 96 -5.66 10.46 15.35
CA THR A 96 -4.54 9.61 15.78
C THR A 96 -4.92 8.65 16.90
N SER A 97 -6.21 8.57 17.25
CA SER A 97 -6.67 7.76 18.39
C SER A 97 -6.56 6.25 18.17
N ARG A 98 -6.44 5.80 16.91
CA ARG A 98 -6.50 4.38 16.53
C ARG A 98 -5.33 3.91 15.67
N THR A 99 -4.56 4.83 15.13
CA THR A 99 -3.46 4.57 14.19
C THR A 99 -2.26 5.41 14.63
N ALA A 100 -1.04 4.94 14.32
CA ALA A 100 0.18 5.68 14.66
C ALA A 100 0.30 7.03 13.91
N ARG A 101 -0.52 7.25 12.88
CA ARG A 101 -0.56 8.47 12.05
C ARG A 101 -1.99 8.97 11.90
N ALA A 102 -2.15 10.24 11.52
CA ALA A 102 -3.47 10.83 11.34
C ALA A 102 -4.22 10.20 10.16
N VAL A 103 -5.40 9.62 10.44
CA VAL A 103 -6.29 8.96 9.46
C VAL A 103 -6.84 9.96 8.42
N SER A 104 -6.91 9.51 7.16
CA SER A 104 -7.53 10.19 6.01
C SER A 104 -8.78 9.45 5.51
N SER A 105 -9.58 10.12 4.65
CA SER A 105 -10.84 9.57 4.09
C SER A 105 -10.62 8.30 3.27
N SER A 106 -9.65 8.30 2.36
CA SER A 106 -9.11 7.10 1.71
C SER A 106 -7.61 7.03 1.94
N THR A 107 -6.95 5.97 1.46
CA THR A 107 -5.48 5.84 1.36
C THR A 107 -4.90 6.85 0.35
N ALA A 108 -5.18 8.14 0.55
CA ALA A 108 -4.84 9.26 -0.33
C ALA A 108 -3.39 9.75 -0.16
N ARG A 109 -2.59 9.13 0.72
CA ARG A 109 -1.17 9.50 0.87
C ARG A 109 -0.29 9.02 -0.27
N GLN A 110 -0.69 8.00 -1.03
CA GLN A 110 0.05 7.61 -2.22
C GLN A 110 0.01 8.74 -3.27
N VAL A 111 -1.10 9.50 -3.32
CA VAL A 111 -1.20 10.72 -4.14
C VAL A 111 -0.32 11.85 -3.58
N ARG A 112 -0.17 11.95 -2.25
CA ARG A 112 0.69 12.99 -1.63
C ARG A 112 2.19 12.68 -1.70
N LEU A 113 2.59 11.42 -1.79
CA LEU A 113 3.97 11.07 -2.18
C LEU A 113 4.27 11.59 -3.60
N GLY A 114 3.28 11.57 -4.50
CA GLY A 114 3.34 12.22 -5.82
C GLY A 114 3.39 13.76 -5.79
N THR A 115 3.29 14.42 -4.63
CA THR A 115 3.61 15.87 -4.51
C THR A 115 5.08 16.13 -4.18
N ALA A 116 5.83 15.13 -3.69
CA ALA A 116 7.27 15.27 -3.51
C ALA A 116 7.99 15.40 -4.87
N SER A 117 7.54 14.65 -5.88
CA SER A 117 8.00 14.80 -7.27
C SER A 117 7.68 16.19 -7.87
N MET A 118 6.59 16.83 -7.44
CA MET A 118 6.25 18.21 -7.81
C MET A 118 7.12 19.27 -7.12
N ILE A 119 7.66 18.97 -5.93
CA ILE A 119 8.54 19.87 -5.17
C ILE A 119 10.01 19.72 -5.61
N ALA A 120 10.39 18.57 -6.18
CA ALA A 120 11.79 18.17 -6.32
C ALA A 120 12.55 18.71 -7.55
N GLN A 121 11.93 19.36 -8.55
CA GLN A 121 12.69 19.77 -9.74
C GLN A 121 12.28 21.12 -10.34
N GLN A 122 13.22 22.07 -10.31
CA GLN A 122 13.15 23.33 -11.05
C GLN A 122 13.05 23.13 -12.57
N ASP A 123 13.53 21.98 -13.08
CA ASP A 123 13.57 21.62 -14.51
C ASP A 123 12.37 20.78 -14.99
N GLY A 124 11.35 20.57 -14.15
CA GLY A 124 10.18 19.74 -14.50
C GLY A 124 10.41 18.23 -14.37
N PRO A 125 9.44 17.40 -14.78
CA PRO A 125 9.47 15.95 -14.54
C PRO A 125 10.56 15.25 -15.37
N PHE A 126 11.32 14.35 -14.75
CA PHE A 126 12.41 13.64 -15.41
C PHE A 126 11.94 12.77 -16.59
N VAL A 127 10.82 12.06 -16.43
CA VAL A 127 10.21 11.25 -17.50
C VAL A 127 8.79 11.75 -17.76
N ASN A 128 8.50 12.06 -19.02
CA ASN A 128 7.13 12.37 -19.43
C ASN A 128 6.34 11.08 -19.65
N LEU A 129 5.54 10.70 -18.64
CA LEU A 129 4.73 9.48 -18.66
C LEU A 129 3.71 9.43 -19.80
N GLY A 130 3.14 10.58 -20.19
CA GLY A 130 2.13 10.66 -21.26
C GLY A 130 2.69 10.38 -22.67
N ARG A 131 4.02 10.41 -22.84
CA ARG A 131 4.70 10.10 -24.12
C ARG A 131 5.54 8.83 -24.05
N LEU A 132 5.48 8.10 -22.93
CA LEU A 132 6.28 6.91 -22.72
C LEU A 132 5.72 5.74 -23.53
N ASN A 133 6.57 5.10 -24.34
CA ASN A 133 6.21 3.86 -25.03
C ASN A 133 6.38 2.67 -24.08
N VAL A 134 5.30 2.26 -23.43
CA VAL A 134 5.30 1.19 -22.43
C VAL A 134 5.78 -0.14 -23.02
N ASP A 135 5.32 -0.54 -24.21
CA ASP A 135 5.68 -1.83 -24.81
C ASP A 135 7.19 -1.96 -25.06
N LYS A 136 7.82 -0.86 -25.50
CA LYS A 136 9.27 -0.83 -25.73
C LYS A 136 10.04 -0.97 -24.43
N TYR A 137 9.70 -0.19 -23.41
CA TYR A 137 10.49 -0.13 -22.19
C TYR A 137 10.17 -1.23 -21.18
N ALA A 138 8.95 -1.80 -21.21
CA ALA A 138 8.59 -2.95 -20.38
C ALA A 138 9.31 -4.23 -20.82
N THR A 139 9.63 -4.35 -22.11
CA THR A 139 10.31 -5.52 -22.67
C THR A 139 11.83 -5.46 -22.58
N ASP A 140 12.42 -4.29 -22.28
CA ASP A 140 13.86 -4.11 -22.11
C ASP A 140 14.31 -4.44 -20.67
N PRO A 141 15.01 -5.56 -20.44
CA PRO A 141 15.40 -6.00 -19.10
C PRO A 141 16.43 -5.09 -18.42
N GLN A 142 17.10 -4.20 -19.16
CA GLN A 142 18.10 -3.30 -18.58
C GLN A 142 17.46 -2.12 -17.84
N ILE A 143 16.20 -1.78 -18.16
CA ILE A 143 15.54 -0.59 -17.63
C ILE A 143 14.16 -0.84 -17.06
N ASN A 144 13.46 -1.91 -17.47
CA ASN A 144 12.07 -2.16 -17.07
C ASN A 144 11.85 -2.17 -15.55
N ARG A 145 12.76 -2.76 -14.77
CA ARG A 145 12.67 -2.81 -13.30
C ARG A 145 12.80 -1.42 -12.68
N TYR A 146 13.84 -0.68 -13.04
CA TYR A 146 14.06 0.68 -12.56
C TYR A 146 12.94 1.64 -12.96
N LEU A 147 12.42 1.48 -14.17
CA LEU A 147 11.30 2.28 -14.67
C LEU A 147 10.00 1.94 -13.92
N PHE A 148 9.73 0.67 -13.68
CA PHE A 148 8.60 0.24 -12.87
C PHE A 148 8.68 0.83 -11.46
N GLU A 149 9.83 0.69 -10.79
CA GLU A 149 10.04 1.18 -9.42
C GLU A 149 9.89 2.70 -9.32
N TYR A 150 10.45 3.44 -10.28
CA TYR A 150 10.27 4.89 -10.37
C TYR A 150 8.79 5.29 -10.53
N ILE A 151 8.07 4.66 -11.46
CA ILE A 151 6.66 4.99 -11.68
C ILE A 151 5.80 4.60 -10.48
N PHE A 152 6.11 3.47 -9.85
CA PHE A 152 5.35 2.94 -8.73
C PHE A 152 5.57 3.72 -7.43
N MET A 153 6.83 4.05 -7.11
CA MET A 153 7.20 4.70 -5.83
C MET A 153 7.24 6.22 -5.92
N HIS A 154 7.87 6.76 -6.98
CA HIS A 154 8.13 8.20 -7.10
C HIS A 154 6.99 8.95 -7.78
N GLU A 155 6.52 8.48 -8.95
CA GLU A 155 5.40 9.15 -9.64
C GLU A 155 4.04 8.78 -9.06
N GLY A 156 3.90 7.55 -8.54
CA GLY A 156 2.63 7.05 -8.00
C GLY A 156 1.55 6.78 -9.05
N ASP A 157 1.89 6.73 -10.34
CA ASP A 157 0.94 6.36 -11.41
C ASP A 157 0.77 4.84 -11.47
N MET A 158 -0.20 4.35 -10.68
CA MET A 158 -0.49 2.94 -10.57
C MET A 158 -0.95 2.31 -11.89
N ARG A 159 -1.62 3.07 -12.76
CA ARG A 159 -2.13 2.58 -14.04
C ARG A 159 -0.99 2.24 -14.97
N LEU A 160 -0.03 3.15 -15.08
CA LEU A 160 1.14 2.94 -15.91
C LEU A 160 2.07 1.86 -15.33
N ALA A 161 2.26 1.84 -14.00
CA ALA A 161 3.01 0.79 -13.31
C ALA A 161 2.43 -0.61 -13.58
N HIS A 162 1.10 -0.75 -13.50
CA HIS A 162 0.40 -1.99 -13.82
C HIS A 162 0.62 -2.42 -15.28
N GLN A 163 0.52 -1.50 -16.24
CA GLN A 163 0.75 -1.79 -17.65
C GLN A 163 2.18 -2.31 -17.92
N ILE A 164 3.20 -1.68 -17.31
CA ILE A 164 4.59 -2.13 -17.42
C ILE A 164 4.75 -3.53 -16.84
N ALA A 165 4.23 -3.76 -15.63
CA ALA A 165 4.33 -5.05 -14.98
C ALA A 165 3.61 -6.16 -15.77
N ALA A 166 2.43 -5.86 -16.34
CA ALA A 166 1.70 -6.80 -17.19
C ALA A 166 2.47 -7.15 -18.47
N ALA A 167 3.00 -6.16 -19.17
CA ALA A 167 3.79 -6.36 -20.39
C ALA A 167 5.08 -7.15 -20.12
N ALA A 168 5.80 -6.82 -19.04
CA ALA A 168 7.01 -7.53 -18.62
C ALA A 168 6.72 -8.96 -18.14
N THR A 169 5.59 -9.19 -17.46
CA THR A 169 5.14 -10.55 -17.07
C THR A 169 4.87 -11.40 -18.30
N LYS A 170 4.16 -10.85 -19.31
CA LYS A 170 3.89 -11.55 -20.57
C LYS A 170 5.19 -11.87 -21.32
N LYS A 171 6.15 -10.94 -21.34
CA LYS A 171 7.45 -11.14 -21.99
C LYS A 171 8.31 -12.20 -21.30
N SER A 172 8.19 -12.33 -19.98
CA SER A 172 8.88 -13.36 -19.18
C SER A 172 8.11 -14.68 -19.09
N GLU A 173 7.04 -14.85 -19.89
CA GLU A 173 6.20 -16.06 -19.93
C GLU A 173 5.68 -16.48 -18.55
N TYR A 174 5.40 -15.50 -17.67
CA TYR A 174 4.94 -15.74 -16.30
C TYR A 174 5.92 -16.56 -15.43
N LYS A 175 7.22 -16.59 -15.78
CA LYS A 175 8.24 -17.35 -15.04
C LYS A 175 8.99 -16.51 -14.00
N ASP A 176 9.08 -15.20 -14.19
CA ASP A 176 9.79 -14.31 -13.27
C ASP A 176 8.91 -13.93 -12.07
N TRP A 177 9.34 -14.33 -10.88
CA TRP A 177 8.65 -14.03 -9.61
C TRP A 177 8.57 -12.54 -9.32
N TYR A 178 9.57 -11.75 -9.77
CA TYR A 178 9.60 -10.31 -9.53
C TYR A 178 8.39 -9.64 -10.17
N TRP A 179 8.08 -9.99 -11.42
CA TRP A 179 6.96 -9.41 -12.15
C TRP A 179 5.59 -9.87 -11.61
N LYS A 180 5.49 -11.10 -11.09
CA LYS A 180 4.31 -11.54 -10.33
C LYS A 180 4.10 -10.71 -9.06
N ASN A 181 5.17 -10.46 -8.30
CA ASN A 181 5.13 -9.63 -7.11
C ASN A 181 4.78 -8.17 -7.44
N ALA A 182 5.38 -7.60 -8.49
CA ALA A 182 5.10 -6.26 -8.99
C ALA A 182 3.62 -6.08 -9.35
N LEU A 183 3.03 -7.02 -10.11
CA LEU A 183 1.59 -7.03 -10.38
C LEU A 183 0.76 -7.16 -9.11
N GLY A 184 1.16 -8.03 -8.18
CA GLY A 184 0.50 -8.18 -6.89
C GLY A 184 0.46 -6.88 -6.09
N LYS A 185 1.57 -6.15 -6.04
CA LYS A 185 1.65 -4.81 -5.42
C LYS A 185 0.69 -3.82 -6.09
N CYS A 186 0.61 -3.82 -7.43
CA CYS A 186 -0.34 -2.97 -8.14
C CYS A 186 -1.80 -3.31 -7.83
N TYR A 187 -2.15 -4.59 -7.79
CA TYR A 187 -3.51 -5.02 -7.42
C TYR A 187 -3.85 -4.70 -5.97
N TYR A 188 -2.88 -4.85 -5.05
CA TYR A 188 -3.05 -4.46 -3.66
C TYR A 188 -3.36 -2.97 -3.53
N ARG A 189 -2.61 -2.13 -4.26
CA ARG A 189 -2.83 -0.67 -4.32
C ARG A 189 -4.20 -0.31 -4.90
N TYR A 190 -4.76 -1.13 -5.80
CA TYR A 190 -6.14 -0.96 -6.30
C TYR A 190 -7.23 -1.47 -5.35
N GLY A 191 -6.88 -2.11 -4.23
CA GLY A 191 -7.84 -2.75 -3.33
C GLY A 191 -8.41 -4.07 -3.87
N ILE A 192 -7.83 -4.63 -4.94
CA ILE A 192 -8.30 -5.87 -5.57
C ILE A 192 -7.57 -7.07 -4.94
N THR A 193 -8.01 -7.48 -3.76
CA THR A 193 -7.38 -8.55 -2.97
C THR A 193 -7.60 -9.95 -3.57
N VAL A 194 -8.71 -10.20 -4.26
CA VAL A 194 -9.04 -11.50 -4.87
C VAL A 194 -8.12 -11.83 -6.06
N ALA A 195 -7.74 -10.82 -6.87
CA ALA A 195 -6.87 -11.02 -8.03
C ALA A 195 -5.45 -11.47 -7.64
N ILE A 196 -4.99 -11.11 -6.44
CA ILE A 196 -3.69 -11.53 -5.90
C ILE A 196 -3.66 -13.06 -5.69
N HIS A 197 -4.78 -13.65 -5.27
CA HIS A 197 -4.84 -15.10 -5.05
C HIS A 197 -4.72 -15.90 -6.35
N LEU A 198 -5.30 -15.40 -7.44
CA LEU A 198 -5.22 -16.02 -8.77
C LEU A 198 -3.80 -15.97 -9.36
N LEU A 199 -3.06 -14.89 -9.12
CA LEU A 199 -1.66 -14.77 -9.54
C LEU A 199 -0.72 -15.77 -8.87
N ILE A 200 -1.04 -16.23 -7.66
CA ILE A 200 -0.23 -17.20 -6.91
C ILE A 200 -0.47 -18.62 -7.43
N GLN A 201 -1.62 -18.89 -8.04
CA GLN A 201 -1.97 -20.22 -8.56
C GLN A 201 -1.48 -20.48 -10.00
N SER A 202 -1.06 -19.44 -10.73
CA SER A 202 -0.44 -19.49 -12.07
C SER A 202 1.08 -19.41 -12.00
#